data_AF-A0A317JAS1-F1
#
_entry.id   AF-A0A317JAS1-F1
#
_cell.length_a   1.000
_cell.length_b   1.000
_cell.length_c   1.000
_cell.angle_alpha   90.00
_cell.angle_beta   90.00
_cell.angle_gamma   90.00
#
_symmetry.space_group_name_H-M   'P 1'
#
loop_
_entity.id
_entity.type
_entity.pdbx_description
1 polymer ?
#
loop_
_entity_poly.entity_id
_entity_poly.type
_entity_poly.pdbx_seq_one_letter_code
_entity_poly.pdbx_strand_id
1 'polypeptide(L)'
;YGTGVDGHPANHIHQLNPVPGAGSISGLVADLSRTTLKAVQYPSSLQNNTSFTSPKGSGLMAIPGGDAGTNLLNRLMYSFTPRPAYAKVGSLRDRYKGYMEASQAILQNANSSNVRQNFASTLKAFSQGIEDLDAAWAGLFGKYSKIVYQTFKDRSAAGISDEPIPAVDDGVSSHSQYSLMLANSNAVHPITGFDLRDLVNNVDLTEMAQDFALCEFILTRNLASSIELGFEQPGNLQVNYLRIFDGTRVISFPTVQTTSMPLVFDQHSTGAFPMVYLNNCFFRALAAGTAELVDQLKAAQVFDRTVLHLVSDFGRTPRPDGTGSDHGFDNMVTSLITGFNTSGPLMIGNIQAGSASAPIPGTYGFKAATKVSGNDLILSPAHVGSSIAELFHLARNPYATTGQPLIQLRNGQIQSLAEAKIT
;
A
#
# COMPACT_ATOMS: atom_id res chain seq x y z
N TYR A 1 -11.65 -14.19 -3.03
CA TYR A 1 -12.94 -13.56 -3.43
C TYR A 1 -12.71 -12.64 -4.60
N GLY A 2 -13.77 -12.14 -5.28
CA GLY A 2 -13.68 -11.57 -6.63
C GLY A 2 -14.68 -10.45 -6.98
N THR A 3 -14.40 -9.63 -8.02
CA THR A 3 -15.28 -8.60 -8.64
C THR A 3 -16.03 -9.09 -9.88
N GLY A 4 -15.58 -10.20 -10.49
CA GLY A 4 -16.11 -10.81 -11.71
C GLY A 4 -15.50 -10.30 -13.02
N VAL A 5 -14.54 -9.37 -12.97
CA VAL A 5 -13.92 -8.75 -14.16
C VAL A 5 -12.41 -8.59 -14.00
N ASP A 6 -11.68 -8.55 -15.11
CA ASP A 6 -10.26 -8.18 -15.13
C ASP A 6 -10.12 -6.66 -15.03
N GLY A 7 -10.28 -6.18 -13.79
CA GLY A 7 -10.50 -4.78 -13.51
C GLY A 7 -9.24 -3.96 -13.20
N HIS A 8 -8.06 -4.58 -13.10
CA HIS A 8 -6.84 -4.01 -12.49
C HIS A 8 -7.17 -3.02 -11.36
N PRO A 9 -7.08 -1.68 -11.53
CA PRO A 9 -7.33 -0.80 -10.41
C PRO A 9 -8.75 -0.90 -9.84
N ALA A 10 -9.73 -1.30 -10.63
CA ALA A 10 -11.09 -1.52 -10.14
C ALA A 10 -11.13 -2.56 -9.01
N ASN A 11 -10.27 -3.58 -9.03
CA ASN A 11 -10.26 -4.63 -8.01
C ASN A 11 -9.77 -4.15 -6.66
N HIS A 12 -8.73 -3.31 -6.60
CA HIS A 12 -8.38 -2.69 -5.31
C HIS A 12 -9.45 -1.70 -4.85
N ILE A 13 -10.08 -0.96 -5.77
CA ILE A 13 -11.15 0.00 -5.46
C ILE A 13 -12.31 -0.73 -4.79
N HIS A 14 -12.70 -1.89 -5.32
CA HIS A 14 -13.77 -2.71 -4.73
C HIS A 14 -13.42 -3.27 -3.35
N GLN A 15 -12.14 -3.35 -2.98
CA GLN A 15 -11.75 -3.74 -1.62
C GLN A 15 -11.86 -2.59 -0.61
N LEU A 16 -11.71 -1.35 -1.08
CA LEU A 16 -11.83 -0.13 -0.27
C LEU A 16 -13.27 0.40 -0.21
N ASN A 17 -14.05 0.19 -1.27
CA ASN A 17 -15.47 0.52 -1.38
C ASN A 17 -16.27 -0.67 -1.96
N PRO A 18 -16.58 -1.68 -1.13
CA PRO A 18 -17.22 -2.90 -1.59
C PRO A 18 -18.63 -2.73 -2.16
N VAL A 19 -19.35 -1.70 -1.73
CA VAL A 19 -20.72 -1.43 -2.14
C VAL A 19 -20.80 0.01 -2.64
N PRO A 20 -20.88 0.23 -3.97
CA PRO A 20 -20.97 1.58 -4.53
C PRO A 20 -22.08 2.41 -3.89
N GLY A 21 -21.78 3.66 -3.54
CA GLY A 21 -22.72 4.59 -2.91
C GLY A 21 -22.91 4.41 -1.39
N ALA A 22 -22.40 3.33 -0.80
CA ALA A 22 -22.52 3.08 0.64
C ALA A 22 -21.45 3.80 1.49
N GLY A 23 -20.42 4.33 0.83
CA GLY A 23 -19.23 4.90 1.43
C GLY A 23 -18.09 3.89 1.49
N SER A 24 -16.86 4.36 1.27
CA SER A 24 -15.63 3.57 1.47
C SER A 24 -15.34 3.34 2.95
N ILE A 25 -14.55 2.31 3.26
CA ILE A 25 -14.11 2.01 4.63
C ILE A 25 -13.41 3.23 5.25
N SER A 26 -12.46 3.82 4.53
CA SER A 26 -11.75 5.03 4.92
C SER A 26 -12.68 6.23 5.15
N GLY A 27 -13.67 6.42 4.27
CA GLY A 27 -14.70 7.45 4.40
C GLY A 27 -15.63 7.27 5.61
N LEU A 28 -16.02 6.04 5.93
CA LEU A 28 -16.83 5.75 7.12
C LEU A 28 -16.06 6.02 8.42
N VAL A 29 -14.76 5.67 8.46
CA VAL A 29 -13.89 5.98 9.60
C VAL A 29 -13.69 7.49 9.72
N ALA A 30 -13.48 8.19 8.60
CA ALA A 30 -13.38 9.64 8.54
C ALA A 30 -14.65 10.34 9.10
N ASP A 31 -15.84 9.78 8.85
CA ASP A 31 -17.13 10.28 9.34
C ASP A 31 -17.37 10.16 10.85
N LEU A 32 -16.55 9.35 11.53
CA LEU A 32 -16.53 9.26 12.99
C LEU A 32 -15.46 10.15 13.62
N SER A 33 -14.54 10.64 12.80
CA SER A 33 -13.34 11.28 13.29
C SER A 33 -13.59 12.67 13.84
N ARG A 34 -12.83 13.01 14.88
CA ARG A 34 -12.74 14.37 15.45
C ARG A 34 -11.41 15.04 15.14
N THR A 35 -10.52 14.39 14.39
CA THR A 35 -9.23 14.94 13.98
C THR A 35 -9.41 16.13 13.03
N THR A 36 -8.36 16.94 12.92
CA THR A 36 -8.30 18.12 12.03
C THR A 36 -8.40 17.70 10.57
N LEU A 37 -7.63 16.68 10.17
CA LEU A 37 -7.70 16.09 8.84
C LEU A 37 -8.54 14.82 8.95
N LYS A 38 -9.68 14.72 8.27
CA LYS A 38 -10.55 13.53 8.41
C LYS A 38 -9.95 12.31 7.72
N ALA A 39 -9.44 12.51 6.52
CA ALA A 39 -8.73 11.49 5.77
C ALA A 39 -7.55 12.11 5.00
N VAL A 40 -6.49 11.34 4.83
CA VAL A 40 -5.33 11.68 4.03
C VAL A 40 -5.11 10.60 2.98
N GLN A 41 -4.66 11.00 1.80
CA GLN A 41 -4.25 10.09 0.75
C GLN A 41 -2.90 10.52 0.18
N TYR A 42 -2.01 9.55 -0.01
CA TYR A 42 -0.74 9.77 -0.68
C TYR A 42 -0.32 8.52 -1.48
N PRO A 43 0.21 8.68 -2.70
CA PRO A 43 0.23 9.91 -3.49
C PRO A 43 -1.17 10.27 -4.05
N SER A 44 -1.39 11.53 -4.43
CA SER A 44 -2.67 11.97 -5.01
C SER A 44 -2.95 11.37 -6.38
N SER A 45 -1.94 10.80 -7.05
CA SER A 45 -2.11 10.01 -8.27
C SER A 45 -2.98 8.78 -8.02
N LEU A 46 -3.09 8.32 -6.77
CA LEU A 46 -4.05 7.31 -6.38
C LEU A 46 -5.51 7.72 -6.53
N GLN A 47 -5.84 8.97 -6.86
CA GLN A 47 -7.24 9.35 -7.08
C GLN A 47 -7.93 8.50 -8.15
N ASN A 48 -7.18 8.02 -9.15
CA ASN A 48 -7.72 7.09 -10.15
C ASN A 48 -7.87 5.64 -9.63
N ASN A 49 -7.26 5.38 -8.48
CA ASN A 49 -7.06 4.08 -7.85
C ASN A 49 -7.59 4.05 -6.40
N THR A 50 -8.46 4.99 -6.05
CA THR A 50 -9.05 5.07 -4.71
C THR A 50 -10.53 5.35 -4.84
N SER A 51 -11.25 4.98 -3.80
CA SER A 51 -12.71 5.04 -3.80
C SER A 51 -13.24 5.82 -2.62
N PHE A 52 -12.41 6.70 -2.05
CA PHE A 52 -12.76 7.48 -0.88
C PHE A 52 -14.10 8.16 -1.12
N THR A 53 -15.08 7.77 -0.33
CA THR A 53 -16.45 8.25 -0.38
C THR A 53 -16.97 8.29 1.04
N SER A 54 -17.37 9.48 1.47
CA SER A 54 -17.90 9.73 2.80
C SER A 54 -19.40 10.05 2.70
N PRO A 55 -20.27 9.25 3.34
CA PRO A 55 -21.70 9.55 3.43
C PRO A 55 -22.05 10.87 4.12
N LYS A 56 -21.20 11.39 5.03
CA LYS A 56 -21.40 12.68 5.71
C LYS A 56 -20.64 13.85 5.08
N GLY A 57 -19.95 13.64 3.96
CA GLY A 57 -19.19 14.69 3.27
C GLY A 57 -17.87 15.08 3.95
N SER A 58 -17.26 14.17 4.72
CA SER A 58 -15.89 14.32 5.22
C SER A 58 -14.91 14.49 4.06
N GLY A 59 -14.01 15.47 4.19
CA GLY A 59 -13.02 15.77 3.16
C GLY A 59 -11.84 14.81 3.15
N LEU A 60 -11.33 14.53 1.95
CA LEU A 60 -10.06 13.86 1.72
C LEU A 60 -8.97 14.88 1.41
N MET A 61 -7.86 14.82 2.14
CA MET A 61 -6.65 15.56 1.82
C MET A 61 -5.73 14.67 0.96
N ALA A 62 -5.72 14.92 -0.35
CA ALA A 62 -4.83 14.24 -1.27
C ALA A 62 -3.49 15.00 -1.38
N ILE A 63 -2.39 14.33 -1.03
CA ILE A 63 -1.03 14.88 -1.07
C ILE A 63 -0.39 14.49 -2.41
N PRO A 64 0.06 15.42 -3.25
CA PRO A 64 0.67 15.06 -4.52
C PRO A 64 1.95 14.24 -4.34
N GLY A 65 2.11 13.19 -5.16
CA GLY A 65 3.35 12.45 -5.33
C GLY A 65 4.46 13.33 -5.89
N GLY A 66 5.73 13.01 -5.63
CA GLY A 66 6.83 13.83 -6.13
C GLY A 66 8.21 13.27 -5.87
N ASP A 67 9.20 13.90 -6.51
CA ASP A 67 10.58 13.44 -6.56
C ASP A 67 11.17 13.02 -5.21
N ALA A 68 12.05 12.03 -5.27
CA ALA A 68 12.86 11.55 -4.16
C ALA A 68 13.48 12.73 -3.39
N GLY A 69 13.22 12.79 -2.08
CA GLY A 69 13.67 13.87 -1.21
C GLY A 69 12.66 14.99 -0.98
N THR A 70 11.48 14.95 -1.60
CA THR A 70 10.41 15.87 -1.22
C THR A 70 9.94 15.57 0.21
N ASN A 71 9.90 16.60 1.06
CA ASN A 71 9.22 16.48 2.35
C ASN A 71 7.71 16.40 2.14
N LEU A 72 7.14 15.19 2.26
CA LEU A 72 5.70 14.97 2.07
C LEU A 72 4.85 15.70 3.11
N LEU A 73 5.39 15.89 4.32
CA LEU A 73 4.69 16.65 5.32
C LEU A 73 4.55 18.12 4.90
N ASN A 74 5.52 18.68 4.19
CA ASN A 74 5.39 20.04 3.63
C ASN A 74 4.23 20.13 2.63
N ARG A 75 3.98 19.04 1.89
CA ARG A 75 2.86 18.95 0.94
C ARG A 75 1.53 18.73 1.62
N LEU A 76 1.48 18.04 2.77
CA LEU A 76 0.29 17.98 3.63
C LEU A 76 -0.21 19.40 3.95
N MET A 77 0.72 20.34 4.11
CA MET A 77 0.40 21.72 4.43
C MET A 77 0.00 22.58 3.22
N TYR A 78 0.11 22.09 1.98
CA TYR A 78 -0.21 22.87 0.77
C TYR A 78 -1.67 23.28 0.68
N SER A 79 -2.59 22.44 1.15
CA SER A 79 -4.02 22.75 1.18
C SER A 79 -4.35 23.93 2.11
N PHE A 80 -3.43 24.31 2.99
CA PHE A 80 -3.53 25.47 3.87
C PHE A 80 -2.71 26.67 3.38
N THR A 81 -2.05 26.56 2.21
CA THR A 81 -1.43 27.71 1.54
C THR A 81 -2.45 28.43 0.66
N PRO A 82 -2.71 29.72 0.86
CA PRO A 82 -3.32 30.54 -0.19
C PRO A 82 -2.36 30.49 -1.38
N ARG A 83 -2.84 30.17 -2.59
CA ARG A 83 -2.00 30.07 -3.80
C ARG A 83 -1.75 31.47 -4.39
N PRO A 84 -0.56 32.09 -4.23
CA PRO A 84 -0.26 33.37 -4.85
C PRO A 84 0.81 33.08 -5.89
N ALA A 85 0.39 32.61 -7.06
CA ALA A 85 1.22 32.27 -8.22
C ALA A 85 2.75 32.46 -8.02
N TYR A 86 3.45 31.36 -7.73
CA TYR A 86 4.91 31.20 -7.79
C TYR A 86 5.78 32.14 -6.93
N ALA A 87 6.19 31.69 -5.74
CA ALA A 87 7.29 32.32 -4.98
C ALA A 87 8.28 31.30 -4.42
N LYS A 88 9.57 31.60 -4.62
CA LYS A 88 10.76 30.77 -4.37
C LYS A 88 10.96 30.42 -2.89
N VAL A 89 11.88 29.47 -2.68
CA VAL A 89 12.17 28.71 -1.46
C VAL A 89 12.52 29.60 -0.26
N GLY A 90 11.79 29.40 0.84
CA GLY A 90 12.09 29.84 2.20
C GLY A 90 11.53 28.79 3.17
N SER A 91 11.93 28.82 4.45
CA SER A 91 11.42 27.87 5.46
C SER A 91 9.89 27.93 5.52
N LEU A 92 9.19 26.80 5.77
CA LEU A 92 7.73 26.84 5.85
C LEU A 92 7.29 27.86 6.90
N ARG A 93 7.95 27.91 8.04
CA ARG A 93 7.66 28.91 9.08
C ARG A 93 7.56 30.34 8.52
N ASP A 94 8.52 30.77 7.72
CA ASP A 94 8.54 32.12 7.15
C ASP A 94 7.45 32.32 6.08
N ARG A 95 7.14 31.28 5.30
CA ARG A 95 6.02 31.31 4.33
C ARG A 95 4.66 31.44 5.01
N TYR A 96 4.45 30.78 6.15
CA TYR A 96 3.14 30.74 6.81
C TYR A 96 2.94 31.85 7.84
N LYS A 97 4.01 32.50 8.32
CA LYS A 97 3.93 33.58 9.32
C LYS A 97 2.96 34.69 8.92
N GLY A 98 3.09 35.24 7.71
CA GLY A 98 2.20 36.31 7.23
C GLY A 98 0.74 35.87 7.05
N TYR A 99 0.49 34.58 6.77
CA TYR A 99 -0.87 34.05 6.64
C TYR A 99 -1.51 33.73 7.99
N MET A 100 -0.73 33.26 8.96
CA MET A 100 -1.19 33.13 10.34
C MET A 100 -1.56 34.50 10.91
N GLU A 101 -0.72 35.51 10.69
CA GLU A 101 -0.99 36.91 11.08
C GLU A 101 -2.24 37.47 10.38
N ALA A 102 -2.41 37.25 9.07
CA ALA A 102 -3.59 37.70 8.32
C ALA A 102 -4.89 37.00 8.76
N SER A 103 -4.83 35.69 8.98
CA SER A 103 -5.96 34.93 9.50
C SER A 103 -6.34 35.39 10.91
N GLN A 104 -5.35 35.62 11.77
CA GLN A 104 -5.52 36.15 13.12
C GLN A 104 -6.16 37.56 13.11
N ALA A 105 -5.79 38.42 12.13
CA ALA A 105 -6.37 39.75 11.94
C ALA A 105 -7.84 39.71 11.47
N ILE A 106 -8.21 38.80 10.55
CA ILE A 106 -9.62 38.62 10.11
C ILE A 106 -10.51 38.20 11.29
N LEU A 107 -9.96 37.45 12.24
CA LEU A 107 -10.70 36.90 13.37
C LEU A 107 -10.79 37.78 14.60
N GLN A 108 -9.84 38.69 14.80
CA GLN A 108 -10.01 39.78 15.76
C GLN A 108 -11.28 40.59 15.46
N ASN A 109 -11.71 40.59 14.18
CA ASN A 109 -12.93 41.24 13.70
C ASN A 109 -14.17 40.31 13.65
N ALA A 110 -14.07 39.03 14.03
CA ALA A 110 -15.21 38.12 14.04
C ALA A 110 -16.03 38.23 15.36
N ASN A 111 -17.32 38.53 15.25
CA ASN A 111 -18.22 38.81 16.38
C ASN A 111 -18.59 37.61 17.27
N SER A 112 -18.16 36.38 16.95
CA SER A 112 -18.50 35.18 17.71
C SER A 112 -17.31 34.68 18.54
N SER A 113 -17.51 34.50 19.85
CA SER A 113 -16.53 33.93 20.77
C SER A 113 -16.18 32.48 20.42
N ASN A 114 -17.16 31.68 20.00
CA ASN A 114 -16.97 30.28 19.62
C ASN A 114 -16.15 30.12 18.33
N VAL A 115 -16.35 31.00 17.34
CA VAL A 115 -15.54 31.01 16.10
C VAL A 115 -14.09 31.38 16.41
N ARG A 116 -13.87 32.37 17.29
CA ARG A 116 -12.52 32.76 17.74
C ARG A 116 -11.81 31.64 18.50
N GLN A 117 -12.51 30.93 19.40
CA GLN A 117 -11.93 29.83 20.18
C GLN A 117 -11.60 28.61 19.31
N ASN A 118 -12.53 28.18 18.45
CA ASN A 118 -12.30 27.05 17.54
C ASN A 118 -11.17 27.34 16.56
N PHE A 119 -11.11 28.56 16.02
CA PHE A 119 -10.03 28.94 15.14
C PHE A 119 -8.70 29.08 15.87
N ALA A 120 -8.64 29.72 17.04
CA ALA A 120 -7.39 29.83 17.81
C ALA A 120 -6.85 28.44 18.19
N SER A 121 -7.73 27.49 18.54
CA SER A 121 -7.35 26.10 18.78
C SER A 121 -6.85 25.42 17.50
N THR A 122 -7.50 25.68 16.37
CA THR A 122 -7.11 25.14 15.06
C THR A 122 -5.76 25.70 14.61
N LEU A 123 -5.57 27.01 14.69
CA LEU A 123 -4.33 27.72 14.39
C LEU A 123 -3.20 27.25 15.30
N LYS A 124 -3.45 27.10 16.60
CA LYS A 124 -2.46 26.55 17.55
C LYS A 124 -2.08 25.12 17.18
N ALA A 125 -3.05 24.26 16.90
CA ALA A 125 -2.79 22.89 16.45
C ALA A 125 -2.01 22.86 15.11
N PHE A 126 -2.28 23.81 14.21
CA PHE A 126 -1.53 23.99 12.97
C PHE A 126 -0.11 24.51 13.20
N SER A 127 0.10 25.54 14.04
CA SER A 127 1.43 26.08 14.33
C SER A 127 2.31 25.05 15.03
N GLN A 128 1.77 24.31 16.01
CA GLN A 128 2.45 23.21 16.66
C GLN A 128 2.75 22.08 15.67
N GLY A 129 1.76 21.73 14.84
CA GLY A 129 1.93 20.76 13.76
C GLY A 129 3.04 21.14 12.78
N ILE A 130 3.16 22.41 12.37
CA ILE A 130 4.17 22.91 11.42
C ILE A 130 5.58 22.93 12.03
N GLU A 131 5.73 23.39 13.27
CA GLU A 131 7.07 23.44 13.91
C GLU A 131 7.62 22.03 14.18
N ASP A 132 6.76 21.07 14.52
CA ASP A 132 7.14 19.66 14.70
C ASP A 132 7.49 18.95 13.40
N LEU A 133 7.01 19.47 12.26
CA LEU A 133 6.98 18.78 10.98
C LEU A 133 8.33 18.80 10.26
N ASP A 134 8.95 19.98 10.13
CA ASP A 134 10.30 20.09 9.55
C ASP A 134 11.35 19.42 10.46
N ALA A 135 11.15 19.48 11.79
CA ALA A 135 12.06 18.85 12.75
C ALA A 135 11.97 17.31 12.75
N ALA A 136 10.76 16.74 12.59
CA ALA A 136 10.57 15.29 12.65
C ALA A 136 10.90 14.58 11.33
N TRP A 137 10.70 15.23 10.17
CA TRP A 137 10.75 14.54 8.88
C TRP A 137 12.08 13.85 8.60
N ALA A 138 13.20 14.57 8.79
CA ALA A 138 14.53 14.01 8.51
C ALA A 138 14.82 12.76 9.36
N GLY A 139 14.38 12.77 10.63
CA GLY A 139 14.52 11.62 11.53
C GLY A 139 13.63 10.44 11.12
N LEU A 140 12.35 10.69 10.83
CA LEU A 140 11.39 9.65 10.43
C LEU A 140 11.76 9.02 9.07
N PHE A 141 12.02 9.86 8.06
CA PHE A 141 12.43 9.40 6.74
C PHE A 141 13.77 8.65 6.81
N GLY A 142 14.75 9.16 7.56
CA GLY A 142 16.03 8.48 7.75
C GLY A 142 15.89 7.12 8.42
N LYS A 143 14.99 7.01 9.41
CA LYS A 143 14.68 5.75 10.10
C LYS A 143 14.09 4.71 9.14
N TYR A 144 13.00 5.04 8.45
CA TYR A 144 12.38 4.09 7.54
C TYR A 144 13.24 3.78 6.32
N SER A 145 13.97 4.78 5.78
CA SER A 145 14.95 4.54 4.72
C SER A 145 15.97 3.48 5.15
N LYS A 146 16.54 3.61 6.34
CA LYS A 146 17.47 2.60 6.87
C LYS A 146 16.81 1.21 6.91
N ILE A 147 15.62 1.10 7.49
CA ILE A 147 14.93 -0.19 7.68
C ILE A 147 14.58 -0.84 6.35
N VAL A 148 13.92 -0.12 5.44
CA VAL A 148 13.45 -0.70 4.17
C VAL A 148 14.62 -1.02 3.25
N TYR A 149 15.63 -0.14 3.13
CA TYR A 149 16.78 -0.40 2.27
C TYR A 149 17.66 -1.54 2.79
N GLN A 150 17.92 -1.60 4.10
CA GLN A 150 18.71 -2.69 4.68
C GLN A 150 18.01 -4.03 4.47
N THR A 151 16.70 -4.08 4.73
CA THR A 151 15.92 -5.32 4.62
C THR A 151 15.73 -5.77 3.17
N PHE A 152 15.49 -4.83 2.24
CA PHE A 152 15.31 -5.15 0.83
C PHE A 152 16.60 -5.70 0.19
N LYS A 153 17.76 -5.17 0.60
CA LYS A 153 19.08 -5.58 0.09
C LYS A 153 19.68 -6.77 0.85
N ASP A 154 19.00 -7.24 1.90
CA ASP A 154 19.49 -8.34 2.71
C ASP A 154 19.55 -9.64 1.89
N ARG A 155 20.72 -10.27 1.89
CA ARG A 155 21.01 -11.52 1.18
C ARG A 155 21.01 -12.73 2.11
N SER A 156 20.49 -12.63 3.33
CA SER A 156 20.52 -13.75 4.28
C SER A 156 19.27 -14.64 4.27
N ALA A 157 18.40 -14.54 3.25
CA ALA A 157 17.21 -15.39 3.20
C ALA A 157 17.59 -16.79 2.70
N ALA A 158 17.53 -17.76 3.61
CA ALA A 158 17.90 -19.15 3.35
C ALA A 158 17.15 -19.74 2.15
N GLY A 159 17.89 -20.30 1.20
CA GLY A 159 17.35 -20.89 -0.03
C GLY A 159 16.76 -19.90 -1.04
N ILE A 160 16.92 -18.59 -0.83
CA ILE A 160 16.40 -17.54 -1.71
C ILE A 160 17.50 -16.58 -2.16
N SER A 161 18.29 -16.05 -1.22
CA SER A 161 19.31 -15.03 -1.52
C SER A 161 20.67 -15.26 -0.84
N ASP A 162 20.76 -16.29 0.01
CA ASP A 162 21.96 -16.72 0.72
C ASP A 162 23.07 -17.21 -0.21
N GLU A 163 22.72 -17.72 -1.40
CA GLU A 163 23.67 -18.15 -2.42
C GLU A 163 23.54 -17.34 -3.74
N PRO A 164 24.59 -17.32 -4.59
CA PRO A 164 24.51 -16.71 -5.92
C PRO A 164 23.35 -17.24 -6.77
N ILE A 165 22.69 -16.35 -7.50
CA ILE A 165 21.60 -16.69 -8.43
C ILE A 165 22.04 -16.32 -9.86
N PRO A 166 22.98 -17.08 -10.46
CA PRO A 166 23.51 -16.74 -11.77
C PRO A 166 22.46 -16.99 -12.86
N ALA A 167 22.23 -16.01 -13.73
CA ALA A 167 21.47 -16.22 -14.95
C ALA A 167 22.19 -17.26 -15.84
N VAL A 168 21.49 -18.32 -16.23
CA VAL A 168 22.09 -19.45 -16.97
C VAL A 168 21.81 -19.44 -18.46
N ASP A 169 20.88 -18.61 -18.92
CA ASP A 169 20.58 -18.41 -20.34
C ASP A 169 20.64 -16.94 -20.71
N ASP A 170 21.03 -16.66 -21.96
CA ASP A 170 20.99 -15.33 -22.56
C ASP A 170 19.65 -15.06 -23.30
N GLY A 171 18.65 -15.94 -23.11
CA GLY A 171 17.32 -15.86 -23.69
C GLY A 171 17.24 -16.10 -25.21
N VAL A 172 16.52 -17.15 -25.63
CA VAL A 172 16.12 -17.34 -27.05
C VAL A 172 14.64 -16.98 -27.30
N SER A 173 13.86 -16.78 -26.23
CA SER A 173 12.44 -16.44 -26.27
C SER A 173 12.07 -15.59 -25.06
N SER A 174 10.92 -14.90 -25.12
CA SER A 174 10.31 -14.19 -23.98
C SER A 174 9.96 -15.06 -22.77
N HIS A 175 10.15 -16.37 -22.88
CA HIS A 175 9.70 -17.37 -21.92
C HIS A 175 10.90 -17.99 -21.20
N SER A 176 11.82 -17.15 -20.70
CA SER A 176 12.95 -17.61 -19.89
C SER A 176 12.60 -17.54 -18.41
N GLN A 177 13.11 -18.47 -17.60
CA GLN A 177 12.96 -18.43 -16.14
C GLN A 177 13.77 -17.29 -15.50
N TYR A 178 14.60 -16.60 -16.28
CA TYR A 178 15.45 -15.48 -15.87
C TYR A 178 15.03 -14.15 -16.50
N SER A 179 13.97 -14.11 -17.31
CA SER A 179 13.52 -12.87 -17.93
C SER A 179 13.01 -11.86 -16.91
N LEU A 180 13.20 -10.57 -17.20
CA LEU A 180 12.72 -9.45 -16.42
C LEU A 180 11.78 -8.61 -17.28
N MET A 181 10.53 -8.45 -16.86
CA MET A 181 9.57 -7.61 -17.58
C MET A 181 9.88 -6.13 -17.35
N LEU A 182 9.96 -5.38 -18.43
CA LEU A 182 10.01 -3.91 -18.43
C LEU A 182 8.60 -3.32 -18.36
N ALA A 183 8.49 -2.07 -17.93
CA ALA A 183 7.21 -1.37 -17.80
C ALA A 183 6.44 -1.24 -19.13
N ASN A 184 7.13 -1.33 -20.28
CA ASN A 184 6.52 -1.30 -21.61
C ASN A 184 6.14 -2.71 -22.13
N SER A 185 6.06 -3.72 -21.25
CA SER A 185 5.78 -5.13 -21.58
C SER A 185 6.85 -5.86 -22.39
N ASN A 186 7.99 -5.22 -22.67
CA ASN A 186 9.16 -5.92 -23.20
C ASN A 186 9.79 -6.77 -22.09
N ALA A 187 10.63 -7.74 -22.47
CA ALA A 187 11.43 -8.51 -21.53
C ALA A 187 12.92 -8.33 -21.79
N VAL A 188 13.70 -8.19 -20.71
CA VAL A 188 15.16 -8.20 -20.73
C VAL A 188 15.66 -9.55 -20.26
N HIS A 189 16.70 -10.06 -20.92
CA HIS A 189 17.43 -11.25 -20.49
C HIS A 189 18.76 -10.84 -19.87
N PRO A 190 18.98 -11.06 -18.57
CA PRO A 190 20.27 -10.85 -17.96
C PRO A 190 21.37 -11.60 -18.70
N ILE A 191 22.57 -11.02 -18.80
CA ILE A 191 23.71 -11.74 -19.38
C ILE A 191 24.01 -13.01 -18.58
N THR A 192 24.45 -14.07 -19.26
CA THR A 192 24.86 -15.31 -18.59
C THR A 192 25.92 -15.02 -17.52
N GLY A 193 25.72 -15.59 -16.32
CA GLY A 193 26.56 -15.38 -15.16
C GLY A 193 26.23 -14.13 -14.34
N PHE A 194 25.31 -13.27 -14.79
CA PHE A 194 24.82 -12.16 -13.97
C PHE A 194 24.12 -12.69 -12.72
N ASP A 195 24.58 -12.30 -11.54
CA ASP A 195 23.93 -12.66 -10.28
C ASP A 195 22.69 -11.78 -10.08
N LEU A 196 21.49 -12.38 -10.11
CA LEU A 196 20.24 -11.64 -9.93
C LEU A 196 20.19 -10.86 -8.63
N ARG A 197 21.01 -11.22 -7.62
CA ARG A 197 21.11 -10.45 -6.38
C ARG A 197 21.63 -9.03 -6.60
N ASP A 198 22.36 -8.78 -7.67
CA ASP A 198 22.90 -7.46 -7.99
C ASP A 198 21.86 -6.48 -8.55
N LEU A 199 20.67 -6.96 -8.94
CA LEU A 199 19.54 -6.12 -9.36
C LEU A 199 19.22 -5.02 -8.34
N VAL A 200 19.34 -5.34 -7.05
CA VAL A 200 18.89 -4.47 -5.96
C VAL A 200 19.99 -3.56 -5.40
N ASN A 201 21.22 -3.62 -5.93
CA ASN A 201 22.35 -2.85 -5.39
C ASN A 201 22.06 -1.34 -5.40
N ASN A 202 21.40 -0.86 -6.45
CA ASN A 202 21.06 0.54 -6.67
C ASN A 202 19.55 0.83 -6.62
N VAL A 203 18.74 -0.08 -6.07
CA VAL A 203 17.28 0.08 -5.97
C VAL A 203 16.90 1.41 -5.30
N ASP A 204 15.83 2.04 -5.78
CA ASP A 204 15.18 3.18 -5.15
C ASP A 204 13.93 2.71 -4.39
N LEU A 205 13.92 2.96 -3.09
CA LEU A 205 12.83 2.65 -2.15
C LEU A 205 12.39 3.92 -1.40
N THR A 206 12.67 5.08 -1.97
CA THR A 206 12.40 6.37 -1.32
C THR A 206 10.94 6.52 -0.96
N GLU A 207 10.02 6.20 -1.88
CA GLU A 207 8.58 6.36 -1.66
C GLU A 207 8.05 5.44 -0.57
N MET A 208 8.44 4.15 -0.56
CA MET A 208 8.09 3.23 0.53
C MET A 208 8.55 3.76 1.90
N ALA A 209 9.75 4.31 1.99
CA ALA A 209 10.25 4.92 3.23
C ALA A 209 9.44 6.17 3.63
N GLN A 210 9.04 6.99 2.65
CA GLN A 210 8.20 8.16 2.86
C GLN A 210 6.78 7.79 3.31
N ASP A 211 6.20 6.72 2.75
CA ASP A 211 4.88 6.20 3.12
C ASP A 211 4.82 5.85 4.61
N PHE A 212 5.78 5.06 5.08
CA PHE A 212 5.85 4.69 6.50
C PHE A 212 6.13 5.90 7.41
N ALA A 213 7.04 6.79 7.01
CA ALA A 213 7.35 8.00 7.76
C ALA A 213 6.12 8.92 7.91
N LEU A 214 5.37 9.10 6.82
CA LEU A 214 4.13 9.88 6.78
C LEU A 214 3.05 9.23 7.66
N CYS A 215 2.88 7.90 7.54
CA CYS A 215 1.91 7.15 8.33
C CYS A 215 2.18 7.29 9.84
N GLU A 216 3.42 7.05 10.26
CA GLU A 216 3.83 7.22 11.66
C GLU A 216 3.56 8.64 12.15
N PHE A 217 3.97 9.65 11.38
CA PHE A 217 3.80 11.04 11.77
C PHE A 217 2.33 11.39 12.00
N ILE A 218 1.46 11.05 11.04
CA ILE A 218 0.03 11.38 11.09
C ILE A 218 -0.67 10.66 12.24
N LEU A 219 -0.42 9.35 12.41
CA LEU A 219 -1.13 8.54 13.39
C LEU A 219 -0.66 8.81 14.82
N THR A 220 0.65 8.91 15.06
CA THR A 220 1.20 9.17 16.41
C THR A 220 0.86 10.56 16.92
N ARG A 221 0.56 11.51 16.03
CA ARG A 221 0.10 12.87 16.37
C ARG A 221 -1.41 13.07 16.26
N ASN A 222 -2.17 12.01 15.97
CA ASN A 222 -3.62 12.06 15.82
C ASN A 222 -4.09 13.16 14.84
N LEU A 223 -3.36 13.35 13.74
CA LEU A 223 -3.68 14.37 12.73
C LEU A 223 -4.81 13.93 11.81
N ALA A 224 -4.86 12.63 11.48
CA ALA A 224 -5.93 12.00 10.73
C ALA A 224 -6.32 10.64 11.30
N SER A 225 -7.57 10.24 11.06
CA SER A 225 -8.12 8.94 11.46
C SER A 225 -8.05 7.88 10.36
N SER A 226 -7.90 8.30 9.11
CA SER A 226 -7.80 7.41 7.96
C SER A 226 -6.71 7.90 7.03
N ILE A 227 -5.88 6.98 6.55
CA ILE A 227 -4.78 7.26 5.63
C ILE A 227 -4.81 6.18 4.54
N GLU A 228 -4.86 6.60 3.29
CA GLU A 228 -4.69 5.72 2.12
C GLU A 228 -3.28 5.95 1.56
N LEU A 229 -2.47 4.88 1.54
CA LEU A 229 -1.10 4.91 1.06
C LEU A 229 -0.95 3.98 -0.14
N GLY A 230 -0.22 4.45 -1.15
CA GLY A 230 0.08 3.71 -2.36
C GLY A 230 1.52 3.30 -2.36
N PHE A 231 1.78 2.02 -2.09
CA PHE A 231 3.12 1.49 -2.22
C PHE A 231 3.51 1.43 -3.69
N GLU A 232 4.29 2.41 -4.12
CA GLU A 232 4.83 2.46 -5.46
C GLU A 232 5.85 1.34 -5.72
N GLN A 233 6.06 1.05 -7.00
CA GLN A 233 6.99 0.01 -7.44
C GLN A 233 8.43 0.44 -7.11
N PRO A 234 9.24 -0.41 -6.44
CA PRO A 234 10.68 -0.16 -6.29
C PRO A 234 11.33 0.22 -7.60
N GLY A 235 12.01 1.36 -7.63
CA GLY A 235 12.66 1.89 -8.82
C GLY A 235 14.10 1.41 -8.97
N ASN A 236 14.70 1.73 -10.11
CA ASN A 236 16.14 1.63 -10.33
C ASN A 236 16.78 0.25 -10.08
N LEU A 237 16.08 -0.83 -10.41
CA LEU A 237 16.68 -2.16 -10.51
C LEU A 237 17.61 -2.19 -11.73
N GLN A 238 18.89 -2.49 -11.53
CA GLN A 238 19.89 -2.43 -12.59
C GLN A 238 20.23 -3.82 -13.11
N VAL A 239 20.09 -4.01 -14.43
CA VAL A 239 20.40 -5.28 -15.09
C VAL A 239 21.35 -5.07 -16.27
N ASN A 240 22.31 -5.96 -16.38
CA ASN A 240 23.18 -6.06 -17.55
C ASN A 240 22.61 -7.10 -18.53
N TYR A 241 22.47 -6.74 -19.80
CA TYR A 241 21.83 -7.58 -20.81
C TYR A 241 22.48 -7.45 -22.18
N LEU A 242 22.26 -8.47 -23.03
CA LEU A 242 22.65 -8.48 -24.45
C LEU A 242 21.44 -8.57 -25.38
N ARG A 243 20.26 -8.91 -24.86
CA ARG A 243 19.05 -9.15 -25.65
C ARG A 243 17.80 -8.55 -24.98
N ILE A 244 16.91 -8.05 -25.82
CA ILE A 244 15.55 -7.62 -25.45
C ILE A 244 14.55 -8.36 -26.34
N PHE A 245 13.44 -8.80 -25.75
CA PHE A 245 12.25 -9.21 -26.50
C PHE A 245 11.26 -8.05 -26.60
N ASP A 246 10.93 -7.61 -27.82
CA ASP A 246 10.05 -6.45 -28.09
C ASP A 246 8.57 -6.81 -28.25
N GLY A 247 8.18 -8.03 -27.86
CA GLY A 247 6.84 -8.59 -28.10
C GLY A 247 6.77 -9.46 -29.36
N THR A 248 7.59 -9.18 -30.38
CA THR A 248 7.50 -9.87 -31.69
C THR A 248 8.79 -10.57 -32.09
N ARG A 249 9.95 -10.08 -31.63
CA ARG A 249 11.26 -10.63 -31.96
C ARG A 249 12.27 -10.37 -30.86
N VAL A 250 13.36 -11.13 -30.93
CA VAL A 250 14.55 -10.90 -30.11
C VAL A 250 15.45 -9.88 -30.82
N ILE A 251 15.74 -8.78 -30.12
CA ILE A 251 16.73 -7.76 -30.50
C ILE A 251 18.02 -8.07 -29.76
N SER A 252 19.11 -8.32 -30.48
CA SER A 252 20.43 -8.60 -29.90
C SER A 252 21.38 -7.42 -30.09
N PHE A 253 22.18 -7.14 -29.08
CA PHE A 253 23.19 -6.08 -29.09
C PHE A 253 24.61 -6.68 -29.15
N PRO A 254 25.55 -6.03 -29.85
CA PRO A 254 26.93 -6.52 -29.95
C PRO A 254 27.74 -6.32 -28.65
N THR A 255 27.27 -5.45 -27.75
CA THR A 255 27.93 -5.13 -26.48
C THR A 255 26.91 -5.17 -25.34
N VAL A 256 27.40 -5.51 -24.14
CA VAL A 256 26.59 -5.52 -22.92
C VAL A 256 26.00 -4.13 -22.69
N GLN A 257 24.70 -4.09 -22.53
CA GLN A 257 23.94 -2.90 -22.16
C GLN A 257 23.60 -2.98 -20.68
N THR A 258 23.44 -1.82 -20.05
CA THR A 258 22.88 -1.71 -18.69
C THR A 258 21.59 -0.91 -18.80
N THR A 259 20.52 -1.40 -18.18
CA THR A 259 19.28 -0.64 -18.04
C THR A 259 18.85 -0.58 -16.59
N SER A 260 18.03 0.42 -16.31
CA SER A 260 17.35 0.64 -15.05
C SER A 260 15.86 0.39 -15.26
N MET A 261 15.24 -0.38 -14.38
CA MET A 261 13.83 -0.74 -14.48
C MET A 261 13.14 -0.70 -13.12
N PRO A 262 11.84 -0.42 -13.06
CA PRO A 262 11.07 -0.63 -11.84
C PRO A 262 10.80 -2.13 -11.62
N LEU A 263 10.49 -2.50 -10.39
CA LEU A 263 9.84 -3.78 -10.09
C LEU A 263 8.39 -3.74 -10.57
N VAL A 264 8.14 -4.29 -11.75
CA VAL A 264 6.77 -4.42 -12.26
C VAL A 264 6.03 -5.51 -11.46
N PHE A 265 4.91 -5.17 -10.83
CA PHE A 265 4.05 -6.16 -10.13
C PHE A 265 3.18 -6.98 -11.08
N ASP A 266 3.00 -6.50 -12.31
CA ASP A 266 2.42 -7.28 -13.39
C ASP A 266 3.46 -8.18 -14.05
N GLN A 267 3.66 -9.37 -13.50
CA GLN A 267 4.82 -10.22 -13.77
C GLN A 267 4.58 -11.30 -14.83
N HIS A 268 3.78 -11.00 -15.87
CA HIS A 268 3.51 -11.95 -16.96
C HIS A 268 4.75 -12.41 -17.72
N SER A 269 5.77 -11.55 -17.81
CA SER A 269 7.03 -11.83 -18.51
C SER A 269 8.26 -11.81 -17.59
N THR A 270 8.05 -11.90 -16.27
CA THR A 270 9.14 -12.00 -15.29
C THR A 270 9.29 -13.44 -14.84
N GLY A 271 10.40 -14.07 -15.20
CA GLY A 271 10.67 -15.47 -14.91
C GLY A 271 10.74 -15.79 -13.42
N ALA A 272 10.66 -17.07 -13.09
CA ALA A 272 10.51 -17.56 -11.72
C ALA A 272 11.64 -17.13 -10.78
N PHE A 273 12.90 -17.12 -11.23
CA PHE A 273 14.04 -16.74 -10.39
C PHE A 273 14.02 -15.27 -9.96
N PRO A 274 13.98 -14.29 -10.89
CA PRO A 274 13.87 -12.89 -10.51
C PRO A 274 12.54 -12.60 -9.80
N MET A 275 11.45 -13.28 -10.17
CA MET A 275 10.15 -13.12 -9.50
C MET A 275 10.22 -13.50 -8.01
N VAL A 276 10.71 -14.71 -7.67
CA VAL A 276 10.82 -15.16 -6.28
C VAL A 276 11.75 -14.26 -5.49
N TYR A 277 12.92 -13.93 -6.07
CA TYR A 277 13.92 -13.09 -5.42
C TYR A 277 13.39 -11.67 -5.13
N LEU A 278 12.89 -10.97 -6.15
CA LEU A 278 12.46 -9.57 -6.02
C LEU A 278 11.21 -9.44 -5.14
N ASN A 279 10.24 -10.37 -5.25
CA ASN A 279 9.08 -10.37 -4.34
C ASN A 279 9.51 -10.66 -2.90
N ASN A 280 10.46 -11.57 -2.67
CA ASN A 280 11.01 -11.81 -1.33
C ASN A 280 11.68 -10.55 -0.76
N CYS A 281 12.47 -9.82 -1.55
CA CYS A 281 13.04 -8.53 -1.14
C CYS A 281 11.95 -7.51 -0.80
N PHE A 282 10.95 -7.35 -1.66
CA PHE A 282 9.84 -6.42 -1.47
C PHE A 282 9.03 -6.72 -0.20
N PHE A 283 8.54 -7.95 -0.03
CA PHE A 283 7.71 -8.31 1.10
C PHE A 283 8.46 -8.32 2.43
N ARG A 284 9.78 -8.63 2.44
CA ARG A 284 10.60 -8.45 3.65
C ARG A 284 10.69 -6.98 4.04
N ALA A 285 10.95 -6.09 3.09
CA ALA A 285 11.01 -4.65 3.35
C ALA A 285 9.66 -4.09 3.83
N LEU A 286 8.55 -4.48 3.18
CA LEU A 286 7.20 -4.12 3.60
C LEU A 286 6.91 -4.63 5.02
N ALA A 287 7.27 -5.88 5.33
CA ALA A 287 7.05 -6.47 6.65
C ALA A 287 7.89 -5.76 7.74
N ALA A 288 9.16 -5.45 7.46
CA ALA A 288 10.02 -4.74 8.41
C ALA A 288 9.54 -3.30 8.66
N GLY A 289 9.18 -2.56 7.61
CA GLY A 289 8.60 -1.22 7.75
C GLY A 289 7.27 -1.26 8.51
N THR A 290 6.42 -2.25 8.25
CA THR A 290 5.15 -2.44 8.96
C THR A 290 5.37 -2.80 10.43
N ALA A 291 6.34 -3.68 10.73
CA ALA A 291 6.67 -4.05 12.10
C ALA A 291 7.15 -2.84 12.91
N GLU A 292 8.07 -2.05 12.34
CA GLU A 292 8.51 -0.78 12.93
C GLU A 292 7.33 0.17 13.16
N LEU A 293 6.48 0.38 12.14
CA LEU A 293 5.31 1.25 12.28
C LEU A 293 4.41 0.77 13.43
N VAL A 294 4.11 -0.52 13.50
CA VAL A 294 3.30 -1.11 14.58
C VAL A 294 3.93 -0.84 15.95
N ASP A 295 5.24 -0.99 16.09
CA ASP A 295 5.94 -0.74 17.35
C ASP A 295 5.87 0.74 17.76
N GLN A 296 5.97 1.66 16.81
CA GLN A 296 5.81 3.09 17.07
C GLN A 296 4.36 3.46 17.43
N LEU A 297 3.38 2.85 16.78
CA LEU A 297 1.96 3.04 17.12
C LEU A 297 1.62 2.45 18.49
N LYS A 298 2.26 1.35 18.91
CA LYS A 298 2.14 0.81 20.26
C LYS A 298 2.80 1.73 21.29
N ALA A 299 4.00 2.24 21.00
CA ALA A 299 4.69 3.19 21.86
C ALA A 299 3.89 4.49 22.06
N ALA A 300 3.20 4.94 21.02
CA ALA A 300 2.26 6.08 21.08
C ALA A 300 0.87 5.73 21.64
N GLN A 301 0.62 4.47 22.01
CA GLN A 301 -0.67 3.99 22.55
C GLN A 301 -1.86 4.26 21.61
N VAL A 302 -1.66 4.06 20.31
CA VAL A 302 -2.72 4.19 19.30
C VAL A 302 -2.98 2.91 18.50
N PHE A 303 -2.09 1.91 18.59
CA PHE A 303 -2.22 0.69 17.80
C PHE A 303 -3.43 -0.18 18.19
N ASP A 304 -3.81 -0.18 19.47
CA ASP A 304 -4.96 -0.93 20.03
C ASP A 304 -6.31 -0.60 19.37
N ARG A 305 -6.38 0.53 18.68
CA ARG A 305 -7.53 1.01 17.89
C ARG A 305 -7.22 1.24 16.41
N THR A 306 -6.15 0.63 15.90
CA THR A 306 -5.70 0.78 14.52
C THR A 306 -5.94 -0.50 13.72
N VAL A 307 -6.34 -0.32 12.46
CA VAL A 307 -6.36 -1.37 11.43
C VAL A 307 -5.50 -0.89 10.26
N LEU A 308 -4.49 -1.67 9.91
CA LEU A 308 -3.76 -1.53 8.66
C LEU A 308 -4.37 -2.53 7.67
N HIS A 309 -4.92 -2.03 6.57
CA HIS A 309 -5.56 -2.83 5.53
C HIS A 309 -4.67 -2.87 4.29
N LEU A 310 -4.03 -4.01 4.06
CA LEU A 310 -3.24 -4.25 2.86
C LEU A 310 -4.15 -4.85 1.79
N VAL A 311 -4.18 -4.24 0.61
CA VAL A 311 -4.98 -4.65 -0.54
C VAL A 311 -4.12 -4.82 -1.77
N SER A 312 -4.49 -5.76 -2.63
CA SER A 312 -3.87 -5.97 -3.94
C SER A 312 -4.94 -6.28 -4.98
N ASP A 313 -4.72 -5.89 -6.23
CA ASP A 313 -5.64 -6.13 -7.35
C ASP A 313 -5.93 -7.62 -7.53
N PHE A 314 -4.87 -8.45 -7.50
CA PHE A 314 -4.95 -9.90 -7.72
C PHE A 314 -3.85 -10.66 -7.00
N GLY A 315 -4.14 -11.91 -6.66
CA GLY A 315 -3.15 -12.93 -6.32
C GLY A 315 -2.50 -13.48 -7.58
N ARG A 316 -1.17 -13.56 -7.55
CA ARG A 316 -0.35 -14.10 -8.64
C ARG A 316 -0.20 -15.61 -8.53
N THR A 317 -0.22 -16.28 -9.68
CA THR A 317 -0.01 -17.72 -9.81
C THR A 317 1.17 -17.94 -10.75
N PRO A 318 2.29 -18.52 -10.27
CA PRO A 318 3.43 -18.79 -11.14
C PRO A 318 3.03 -19.79 -12.24
N ARG A 319 3.53 -19.58 -13.46
CA ARG A 319 3.33 -20.56 -14.54
C ARG A 319 4.11 -21.84 -14.23
N PRO A 320 3.59 -23.03 -14.57
CA PRO A 320 4.29 -24.30 -14.33
C PRO A 320 5.66 -24.40 -15.01
N ASP A 321 5.87 -23.66 -16.10
CA ASP A 321 7.13 -23.60 -16.84
C ASP A 321 8.14 -22.58 -16.26
N GLY A 322 7.72 -21.78 -15.28
CA GLY A 322 8.53 -20.75 -14.62
C GLY A 322 8.79 -19.50 -15.47
N THR A 323 8.04 -19.28 -16.55
CA THR A 323 8.30 -18.20 -17.52
C THR A 323 7.62 -16.87 -17.18
N GLY A 324 6.92 -16.84 -16.05
CA GLY A 324 6.07 -15.73 -15.65
C GLY A 324 5.14 -16.11 -14.52
N SER A 325 4.23 -15.19 -14.22
CA SER A 325 3.02 -15.47 -13.46
C SER A 325 1.80 -14.98 -14.21
N ASP A 326 0.71 -15.70 -14.05
CA ASP A 326 -0.61 -15.21 -14.41
C ASP A 326 -1.36 -14.79 -13.15
N HIS A 327 -2.55 -14.23 -13.31
CA HIS A 327 -3.43 -13.94 -12.20
C HIS A 327 -4.84 -14.38 -12.53
N GLY A 328 -5.55 -14.83 -11.50
CA GLY A 328 -6.99 -14.90 -11.59
C GLY A 328 -7.54 -13.49 -11.52
N PHE A 329 -8.21 -13.03 -12.58
CA PHE A 329 -8.90 -11.73 -12.59
C PHE A 329 -9.83 -11.55 -11.39
N ASP A 330 -10.28 -12.68 -10.81
CA ASP A 330 -11.20 -12.72 -9.70
C ASP A 330 -10.60 -13.18 -8.36
N ASN A 331 -9.27 -13.18 -8.25
CA ASN A 331 -8.55 -13.66 -7.08
C ASN A 331 -7.96 -12.51 -6.25
N MET A 332 -8.79 -11.70 -5.60
CA MET A 332 -8.29 -10.63 -4.73
C MET A 332 -7.63 -11.18 -3.46
N VAL A 333 -6.57 -10.49 -3.02
CA VAL A 333 -5.82 -10.80 -1.80
C VAL A 333 -5.86 -9.59 -0.87
N THR A 334 -6.17 -9.84 0.40
CA THR A 334 -6.13 -8.83 1.45
C THR A 334 -5.49 -9.36 2.72
N SER A 335 -4.93 -8.47 3.51
CA SER A 335 -4.45 -8.75 4.86
C SER A 335 -4.83 -7.60 5.79
N LEU A 336 -5.22 -7.95 7.02
CA LEU A 336 -5.50 -7.00 8.08
C LEU A 336 -4.48 -7.19 9.19
N ILE A 337 -3.81 -6.11 9.58
CA ILE A 337 -2.92 -6.06 10.74
C ILE A 337 -3.56 -5.10 11.73
N THR A 338 -3.87 -5.57 12.94
CA THR A 338 -4.69 -4.78 13.87
C THR A 338 -4.34 -5.00 15.33
N GLY A 339 -4.47 -3.95 16.14
CA GLY A 339 -4.38 -4.04 17.59
C GLY A 339 -5.62 -4.62 18.28
N PHE A 340 -6.74 -4.80 17.56
CA PHE A 340 -7.94 -5.45 18.11
C PHE A 340 -7.75 -6.96 18.37
N ASN A 341 -6.71 -7.57 17.80
CA ASN A 341 -6.40 -8.99 17.99
C ASN A 341 -5.07 -9.18 18.70
N THR A 342 -5.11 -9.82 19.86
CA THR A 342 -3.92 -10.21 20.62
C THR A 342 -3.67 -11.71 20.61
N SER A 343 -4.56 -12.50 19.99
CA SER A 343 -4.53 -13.97 19.98
C SER A 343 -3.66 -14.57 18.87
N GLY A 344 -2.89 -13.76 18.15
CA GLY A 344 -2.04 -14.20 17.04
C GLY A 344 -2.74 -14.19 15.67
N PRO A 345 -2.07 -14.69 14.62
CA PRO A 345 -2.59 -14.63 13.25
C PRO A 345 -3.86 -15.46 13.09
N LEU A 346 -4.81 -14.92 12.32
CA LEU A 346 -6.06 -15.59 11.96
C LEU A 346 -6.14 -15.70 10.44
N MET A 347 -6.41 -16.91 9.94
CA MET A 347 -6.75 -17.15 8.54
C MET A 347 -8.26 -17.38 8.45
N ILE A 348 -8.91 -16.64 7.56
CA ILE A 348 -10.37 -16.64 7.40
C ILE A 348 -10.69 -16.97 5.95
N GLY A 349 -11.54 -17.98 5.75
CA GLY A 349 -11.89 -18.50 4.45
C GLY A 349 -11.19 -19.81 4.10
N ASN A 350 -11.69 -20.44 3.05
CA ASN A 350 -11.15 -21.69 2.55
C ASN A 350 -10.23 -21.47 1.35
N ILE A 351 -9.33 -22.42 1.12
CA ILE A 351 -8.57 -22.55 -0.12
C ILE A 351 -9.00 -23.84 -0.81
N GLN A 352 -9.06 -23.81 -2.15
CA GLN A 352 -9.34 -24.98 -2.97
C GLN A 352 -8.12 -25.31 -3.83
N ALA A 353 -7.88 -26.60 -4.04
CA ALA A 353 -6.90 -27.06 -5.01
C ALA A 353 -7.45 -27.00 -6.44
N GLY A 354 -6.82 -26.20 -7.30
CA GLY A 354 -6.99 -26.27 -8.75
C GLY A 354 -6.30 -27.50 -9.32
N SER A 355 -6.83 -28.08 -10.39
CA SER A 355 -6.14 -29.15 -11.11
C SER A 355 -4.91 -28.61 -11.83
N ALA A 356 -3.90 -29.45 -12.06
CA ALA A 356 -2.73 -29.08 -12.87
C ALA A 356 -3.10 -28.65 -14.31
N SER A 357 -4.27 -29.05 -14.78
CA SER A 357 -4.83 -28.71 -16.10
C SER A 357 -5.78 -27.51 -16.07
N ALA A 358 -6.04 -26.91 -14.91
CA ALA A 358 -6.90 -25.74 -14.81
C ALA A 358 -6.18 -24.52 -15.41
N PRO A 359 -6.93 -23.52 -15.94
CA PRO A 359 -6.33 -22.27 -16.42
C PRO A 359 -5.47 -21.56 -15.36
N ILE A 360 -5.75 -21.82 -14.07
CA ILE A 360 -4.97 -21.35 -12.93
C ILE A 360 -4.63 -22.58 -12.08
N PRO A 361 -3.44 -23.19 -12.28
CA PRO A 361 -3.01 -24.34 -11.49
C PRO A 361 -2.62 -23.92 -10.06
N GLY A 362 -2.60 -24.88 -9.12
CA GLY A 362 -2.22 -24.63 -7.73
C GLY A 362 -3.42 -24.35 -6.81
N THR A 363 -3.17 -23.81 -5.61
CA THR A 363 -4.23 -23.56 -4.61
C THR A 363 -4.62 -22.08 -4.57
N TYR A 364 -5.91 -21.78 -4.52
CA TYR A 364 -6.40 -20.41 -4.41
C TYR A 364 -7.71 -20.33 -3.61
N GLY A 365 -8.01 -19.15 -3.05
CA GLY A 365 -9.21 -18.94 -2.21
C GLY A 365 -10.44 -18.43 -2.98
N PHE A 366 -10.31 -18.15 -4.28
CA PHE A 366 -11.44 -17.72 -5.09
C PHE A 366 -12.50 -18.82 -5.24
N LYS A 367 -13.76 -18.49 -4.95
CA LYS A 367 -14.93 -19.39 -4.96
C LYS A 367 -14.86 -20.62 -4.04
N ALA A 368 -13.82 -20.73 -3.22
CA ALA A 368 -13.76 -21.77 -2.20
C ALA A 368 -14.94 -21.58 -1.22
N ALA A 369 -15.85 -22.55 -1.19
CA ALA A 369 -17.03 -22.52 -0.34
C ALA A 369 -16.60 -22.43 1.12
N THR A 370 -16.98 -21.35 1.81
CA THR A 370 -16.60 -21.07 3.20
C THR A 370 -17.84 -21.10 4.07
N LYS A 371 -17.80 -21.85 5.17
CA LYS A 371 -18.88 -21.85 6.15
C LYS A 371 -18.77 -20.63 7.05
N VAL A 372 -19.78 -19.78 7.05
CA VAL A 372 -19.91 -18.64 7.95
C VAL A 372 -21.21 -18.77 8.73
N SER A 373 -21.12 -18.90 10.05
CA SER A 373 -22.29 -19.13 10.92
C SER A 373 -23.17 -20.32 10.45
N GLY A 374 -22.54 -21.39 9.96
CA GLY A 374 -23.22 -22.61 9.51
C GLY A 374 -23.71 -22.61 8.06
N ASN A 375 -23.65 -21.48 7.33
CA ASN A 375 -24.07 -21.39 5.93
C ASN A 375 -22.86 -21.40 5.00
N ASP A 376 -22.95 -22.15 3.90
CA ASP A 376 -21.95 -22.10 2.83
C ASP A 376 -22.09 -20.79 2.05
N LEU A 377 -21.00 -20.03 1.98
CA LEU A 377 -20.95 -18.75 1.28
C LEU A 377 -19.69 -18.64 0.43
N ILE A 378 -19.80 -17.89 -0.66
CA ILE A 378 -18.65 -17.41 -1.42
C ILE A 378 -18.28 -16.04 -0.84
N LEU A 379 -17.06 -15.92 -0.33
CA LEU A 379 -16.57 -14.66 0.20
C LEU A 379 -16.51 -13.59 -0.91
N SER A 380 -16.69 -12.33 -0.51
CA SER A 380 -16.68 -11.13 -1.37
C SER A 380 -15.96 -9.98 -0.64
N PRO A 381 -15.54 -8.90 -1.33
CA PRO A 381 -14.97 -7.73 -0.65
C PRO A 381 -15.89 -7.13 0.42
N ALA A 382 -17.21 -7.27 0.27
CA ALA A 382 -18.18 -6.77 1.25
C ALA A 382 -18.06 -7.47 2.61
N HIS A 383 -17.64 -8.75 2.63
CA HIS A 383 -17.38 -9.46 3.88
C HIS A 383 -16.17 -8.88 4.63
N VAL A 384 -15.12 -8.45 3.89
CA VAL A 384 -13.94 -7.77 4.45
C VAL A 384 -14.34 -6.39 4.97
N GLY A 385 -15.06 -5.60 4.17
CA GLY A 385 -15.56 -4.29 4.59
C GLY A 385 -16.45 -4.37 5.83
N SER A 386 -17.36 -5.35 5.88
CA SER A 386 -18.19 -5.61 7.07
C SER A 386 -17.37 -5.99 8.30
N SER A 387 -16.31 -6.79 8.11
CA SER A 387 -15.43 -7.20 9.21
C SER A 387 -14.67 -6.01 9.78
N ILE A 388 -14.18 -5.10 8.92
CA ILE A 388 -13.52 -3.87 9.37
C ILE A 388 -14.53 -2.93 10.05
N ALA A 389 -15.76 -2.82 9.53
CA ALA A 389 -16.83 -2.06 10.16
C ALA A 389 -17.18 -2.58 11.57
N GLU A 390 -17.14 -3.90 11.78
CA GLU A 390 -17.31 -4.54 13.09
C GLU A 390 -16.18 -4.16 14.06
N LEU A 391 -14.93 -4.15 13.60
CA LEU A 391 -13.77 -3.77 14.42
C LEU A 391 -13.87 -2.33 14.95
N PHE A 392 -14.34 -1.40 14.10
CA PHE A 392 -14.53 -0.01 14.50
C PHE A 392 -15.86 0.26 15.21
N HIS A 393 -16.67 -0.77 15.47
CA HIS A 393 -18.02 -0.64 16.03
C HIS A 393 -18.85 0.44 15.33
N LEU A 394 -18.82 0.46 14.00
CA LEU A 394 -19.59 1.44 13.24
C LEU A 394 -21.08 1.28 13.56
N ALA A 395 -21.73 2.36 14.01
CA ALA A 395 -23.15 2.34 14.37
C ALA A 395 -24.06 1.86 13.23
N ARG A 396 -23.61 2.02 11.99
CA ARG A 396 -24.21 1.43 10.79
C ARG A 396 -23.10 0.75 10.01
N ASN A 397 -23.24 -0.56 9.77
CA ASN A 397 -22.44 -1.30 8.81
C ASN A 397 -23.20 -1.34 7.47
N PRO A 398 -22.84 -0.51 6.48
CA PRO A 398 -23.56 -0.45 5.22
C PRO A 398 -23.30 -1.66 4.30
N TYR A 399 -22.34 -2.52 4.63
CA TYR A 399 -21.95 -3.68 3.83
C TYR A 399 -22.65 -4.98 4.26
N ALA A 400 -23.25 -5.00 5.46
CA ALA A 400 -23.77 -6.21 6.11
C ALA A 400 -24.81 -6.97 5.27
N THR A 401 -25.56 -6.29 4.40
CA THR A 401 -26.55 -6.90 3.50
C THR A 401 -25.92 -7.61 2.31
N THR A 402 -24.71 -7.25 1.92
CA THR A 402 -23.99 -7.81 0.76
C THR A 402 -22.89 -8.79 1.18
N GLY A 403 -22.36 -8.63 2.38
CA GLY A 403 -21.48 -9.59 3.03
C GLY A 403 -21.54 -9.39 4.53
N GLN A 404 -21.95 -10.40 5.27
CA GLN A 404 -21.90 -10.37 6.74
C GLN A 404 -20.44 -10.31 7.22
N PRO A 405 -20.15 -9.75 8.42
CA PRO A 405 -18.81 -9.79 8.95
C PRO A 405 -18.34 -11.24 9.15
N LEU A 406 -17.06 -11.49 8.92
CA LEU A 406 -16.42 -12.81 9.10
C LEU A 406 -15.82 -12.97 10.50
N ILE A 407 -15.87 -11.91 11.29
CA ILE A 407 -15.37 -11.85 12.64
C ILE A 407 -16.39 -11.17 13.54
N GLN A 408 -16.27 -11.39 14.83
CA GLN A 408 -16.96 -10.64 15.86
C GLN A 408 -15.97 -10.25 16.95
N LEU A 409 -16.09 -9.04 17.50
CA LEU A 409 -15.33 -8.67 18.70
C LEU A 409 -16.12 -9.07 19.95
N ARG A 410 -15.58 -9.99 20.75
CA ARG A 410 -16.16 -10.40 22.04
C ARG A 410 -15.14 -10.20 23.15
N ASN A 411 -15.50 -9.42 24.17
CA ASN A 411 -14.63 -9.10 25.30
C ASN A 411 -13.23 -8.60 24.87
N GLY A 412 -13.17 -7.81 23.80
CA GLY A 412 -11.91 -7.28 23.26
C GLY A 412 -11.06 -8.30 22.49
N GLN A 413 -11.60 -9.47 22.14
CA GLN A 413 -10.92 -10.45 21.31
C GLN A 413 -11.68 -10.72 20.02
N ILE A 414 -10.94 -10.93 18.92
CA ILE A 414 -11.50 -11.34 17.64
C ILE A 414 -11.88 -12.82 17.72
N GLN A 415 -13.14 -13.12 17.42
CA GLN A 415 -13.64 -14.47 17.16
C GLN A 415 -13.92 -14.61 15.67
N SER A 416 -13.34 -15.62 15.01
CA SER A 416 -13.72 -15.98 13.64
C SER A 416 -15.15 -16.54 13.62
N LEU A 417 -15.97 -16.03 12.69
CA LEU A 417 -17.29 -16.57 12.37
C LEU A 417 -17.22 -17.54 11.18
N ALA A 418 -16.07 -17.62 10.51
CA ALA A 418 -15.81 -18.54 9.42
C ALA A 418 -14.96 -19.73 9.88
N GLU A 419 -15.28 -20.90 9.34
CA GLU A 419 -14.39 -22.07 9.42
C GLU A 419 -13.30 -21.95 8.34
N ALA A 420 -12.05 -22.28 8.70
CA ALA A 420 -10.94 -22.41 7.74
C ALA A 420 -10.67 -23.89 7.46
N LYS A 421 -10.73 -24.29 6.19
CA LYS A 421 -10.46 -25.64 5.68
C LYS A 421 -9.67 -25.55 4.39
N ILE A 422 -8.76 -26.50 4.21
CA ILE A 422 -8.16 -26.81 2.92
C ILE A 422 -9.05 -27.91 2.31
N THR A 423 -9.64 -27.62 1.15
CA THR A 423 -10.56 -28.54 0.46
C THR A 423 -9.99 -29.05 -0.85
#